data_AF-A0A6N7PGS0-F1
#
_entry.id   AF-A0A6N7PGS0-F1
#
_cell.length_a   1.000
_cell.length_b   1.000
_cell.length_c   1.000
_cell.angle_alpha   90.00
_cell.angle_beta   90.00
_cell.angle_gamma   90.00
#
_symmetry.space_group_name_H-M   'P 1'
#
loop_
_entity.id
_entity.type
_entity.pdbx_description
1 polymer ?
#
loop_
_entity_poly.entity_id
_entity_poly.type
_entity_poly.pdbx_seq_one_letter_code
_entity_poly.pdbx_strand_id
1 'polypeptide(L)'
;MKRFACSISCVLFLFTGACGGEVDSVDTAPTGGGSPSPSGPLEAPVLEDVIPTSKVLRVRWSLVTPCEAVEGERRTDAETFALAFTAEGTDTDHVDEGANEDQAYTYRVRCLRGEDASDWSNTLSANPFLE
;
A
#
# COMPACT_ATOMS: atom_id res chain seq x y z
N MET A 1 9.98 2.01 -23.54
CA MET A 1 9.77 0.93 -24.52
C MET A 1 8.79 -0.07 -23.93
N LYS A 2 7.60 -0.20 -24.53
CA LYS A 2 6.51 -1.09 -24.09
C LYS A 2 6.92 -2.56 -24.22
N ARG A 3 6.58 -3.40 -23.24
CA ARG A 3 6.37 -4.85 -23.45
C ARG A 3 5.13 -5.29 -22.69
N PHE A 4 4.03 -5.36 -23.43
CA PHE A 4 2.90 -6.25 -23.16
C PHE A 4 3.39 -7.70 -23.37
N ALA A 5 3.01 -8.61 -22.47
CA ALA A 5 2.96 -10.03 -22.77
C ALA A 5 1.84 -10.67 -21.97
N CYS A 6 0.65 -10.65 -22.58
CA CYS A 6 -0.39 -11.64 -22.37
C CYS A 6 0.17 -13.00 -22.83
N SER A 7 0.06 -14.05 -22.01
CA SER A 7 0.21 -15.42 -22.48
C SER A 7 -0.79 -16.32 -21.78
N ILE A 8 -1.98 -16.35 -22.37
CA ILE A 8 -2.98 -17.39 -22.20
C ILE A 8 -2.43 -18.63 -22.92
N SER A 9 -2.13 -19.69 -22.18
CA SER A 9 -1.91 -21.01 -22.76
C SER A 9 -2.94 -21.97 -22.18
N CYS A 10 -4.04 -22.10 -22.91
CA CYS A 10 -5.07 -23.11 -22.72
C CYS A 10 -4.49 -24.43 -23.27
N VAL A 11 -4.26 -25.42 -22.41
CA VAL A 11 -3.97 -26.78 -22.85
C VAL A 11 -5.05 -27.70 -22.31
N LEU A 12 -5.99 -28.00 -23.20
CA LEU A 12 -6.99 -29.03 -23.08
C LEU A 12 -6.31 -30.40 -23.25
N PHE A 13 -6.25 -31.21 -22.19
CA PHE A 13 -5.93 -32.64 -22.30
C PHE A 13 -7.13 -33.46 -21.84
N LEU A 14 -7.80 -34.06 -22.83
CA LEU A 14 -8.76 -35.14 -22.66
C LEU A 14 -7.98 -36.46 -22.48
N PHE A 15 -8.16 -37.13 -21.36
CA PHE A 15 -7.93 -38.58 -21.26
C PHE A 15 -9.04 -39.22 -20.43
N THR A 16 -9.82 -40.05 -21.12
CA THR A 16 -10.80 -40.99 -20.59
C THR A 16 -10.09 -42.24 -20.03
N GLY A 17 -10.42 -42.64 -18.80
CA GLY A 17 -9.99 -43.90 -18.19
C GLY A 17 -10.88 -44.25 -16.99
N ALA A 18 -11.43 -45.47 -16.98
CA ALA A 18 -12.55 -45.89 -16.16
C ALA A 18 -12.16 -46.70 -14.89
N CYS A 19 -13.09 -46.68 -13.92
CA CYS A 19 -13.40 -47.67 -12.87
C CYS A 19 -12.45 -47.85 -11.66
N GLY A 20 -12.97 -47.45 -10.49
CA GLY A 20 -13.05 -48.31 -9.30
C GLY A 20 -12.13 -47.97 -8.13
N GLY A 21 -12.67 -47.36 -7.08
CA GLY A 21 -12.00 -47.23 -5.78
C GLY A 21 -12.70 -46.22 -4.87
N GLU A 22 -13.62 -46.71 -4.04
CA GLU A 22 -14.24 -45.97 -2.94
C GLU A 22 -13.18 -45.56 -1.91
N VAL A 23 -13.01 -44.26 -1.67
CA VAL A 23 -12.47 -43.74 -0.41
C VAL A 23 -13.38 -42.61 0.07
N ASP A 24 -13.85 -42.83 1.28
CA ASP A 24 -14.71 -41.99 2.09
C ASP A 24 -14.07 -40.61 2.34
N SER A 25 -14.91 -39.58 2.25
CA SER A 25 -14.87 -38.29 2.93
C SER A 25 -13.59 -37.89 3.67
N VAL A 26 -12.90 -36.85 3.16
CA VAL A 26 -12.56 -35.66 3.95
C VAL A 26 -12.59 -34.45 3.01
N ASP A 27 -13.76 -33.83 2.86
CA ASP A 27 -13.84 -32.43 2.49
C ASP A 27 -13.30 -31.63 3.67
N THR A 28 -12.05 -31.20 3.57
CA THR A 28 -11.53 -30.11 4.40
C THR A 28 -10.64 -29.30 3.50
N ALA A 29 -11.26 -28.34 2.83
CA ALA A 29 -10.54 -27.16 2.38
C ALA A 29 -9.65 -26.68 3.56
N PRO A 30 -8.38 -26.31 3.33
CA PRO A 30 -7.68 -25.56 4.36
C PRO A 30 -8.43 -24.24 4.50
N THR A 31 -9.30 -24.15 5.52
CA THR A 31 -9.81 -22.89 6.03
C THR A 31 -8.58 -22.07 6.32
N GLY A 32 -8.31 -21.09 5.44
CA GLY A 32 -7.28 -20.09 5.64
C GLY A 32 -7.46 -19.58 7.06
N GLY A 33 -6.44 -19.81 7.89
CA GLY A 33 -6.40 -19.30 9.24
C GLY A 33 -6.43 -17.78 9.14
N GLY A 34 -7.62 -17.21 9.19
CA GLY A 34 -7.81 -15.80 9.41
C GLY A 34 -7.19 -15.50 10.77
N SER A 35 -5.97 -14.98 10.73
CA SER A 35 -5.36 -14.35 11.90
C SER A 35 -6.39 -13.38 12.45
N PRO A 36 -6.68 -13.36 13.78
CA PRO A 36 -7.62 -12.40 14.33
C PRO A 36 -7.06 -10.99 14.12
N SER A 37 -7.49 -10.36 13.03
CA SER A 37 -7.15 -8.97 12.74
C SER A 37 -7.75 -8.12 13.87
N PRO A 38 -6.97 -7.23 14.51
CA PRO A 38 -7.47 -6.41 15.61
C PRO A 38 -8.67 -5.61 15.09
N SER A 39 -9.87 -5.96 15.57
CA SER A 39 -11.14 -5.75 14.86
C SER A 39 -11.78 -4.38 15.13
N GLY A 40 -10.96 -3.37 15.46
CA GLY A 40 -11.42 -1.99 15.62
C GLY A 40 -11.49 -1.27 14.26
N PRO A 41 -12.34 -0.23 14.12
CA PRO A 41 -12.38 0.58 12.90
C PRO A 41 -10.97 1.10 12.59
N LEU A 42 -10.55 1.01 11.33
CA LEU A 42 -9.25 1.50 10.87
C LEU A 42 -9.41 2.98 10.52
N GLU A 43 -8.75 3.85 11.28
CA GLU A 43 -8.88 5.31 11.10
C GLU A 43 -7.70 5.88 10.31
N ALA A 44 -7.95 6.96 9.57
CA ALA A 44 -6.92 7.66 8.80
C ALA A 44 -5.85 8.26 9.74
N PRO A 45 -4.56 8.18 9.40
CA PRO A 45 -3.55 8.97 10.07
C PRO A 45 -3.79 10.47 9.87
N VAL A 46 -3.22 11.28 10.75
CA VAL A 46 -3.23 12.75 10.60
C VAL A 46 -1.87 13.19 10.06
N LEU A 47 -1.86 13.82 8.90
CA LEU A 47 -0.65 14.38 8.33
C LEU A 47 -0.33 15.70 9.04
N GLU A 48 0.76 15.72 9.81
CA GLU A 48 1.10 16.82 10.71
C GLU A 48 1.93 17.89 10.00
N ASP A 49 3.01 17.46 9.34
CA ASP A 49 3.96 18.37 8.69
C ASP A 49 4.54 17.74 7.42
N VAL A 50 4.88 18.58 6.45
CA VAL A 50 5.80 18.25 5.36
C VAL A 50 6.91 19.29 5.40
N ILE A 51 8.08 18.88 5.84
CA ILE A 51 9.20 19.76 6.19
C ILE A 51 10.20 19.76 5.03
N PRO A 52 10.40 20.90 4.35
CA PRO A 52 11.51 21.07 3.42
C PRO A 52 12.85 20.84 4.09
N THR A 53 13.69 20.02 3.46
CA THR A 53 15.12 19.89 3.78
C THR A 53 15.90 20.06 2.47
N SER A 54 17.24 20.17 2.53
CA SER A 54 18.07 20.23 1.31
C SER A 54 17.76 19.05 0.41
N LYS A 55 17.16 19.32 -0.76
CA LYS A 55 16.83 18.35 -1.82
C LYS A 55 15.95 17.16 -1.42
N VAL A 56 15.25 17.23 -0.28
CA VAL A 56 14.32 16.16 0.18
C VAL A 56 13.15 16.76 0.95
N LEU A 57 12.09 15.96 1.16
CA LEU A 57 10.99 16.31 2.08
C LEU A 57 10.90 15.29 3.21
N ARG A 58 10.79 15.78 4.46
CA ARG A 58 10.41 14.94 5.59
C ARG A 58 8.90 15.05 5.80
N VAL A 59 8.20 13.94 5.64
CA VAL A 59 6.75 13.82 5.83
C VAL A 59 6.51 13.27 7.24
N ARG A 60 5.67 13.92 8.04
CA ARG A 60 5.36 13.52 9.42
C ARG A 60 3.87 13.36 9.64
N TRP A 61 3.49 12.33 10.39
CA TRP A 61 2.10 12.01 10.71
C TRP A 61 1.95 11.44 12.11
N SER A 62 0.73 11.49 12.63
CA SER A 62 0.33 10.73 13.83
C SER A 62 -0.67 9.63 13.49
N LEU A 63 -0.55 8.51 14.20
CA LEU A 63 -1.43 7.36 14.05
C LEU A 63 -2.60 7.49 15.03
N VAL A 64 -3.82 7.34 14.50
CA VAL A 64 -5.04 7.34 15.34
C VAL A 64 -5.40 5.93 15.80
N THR A 65 -5.10 4.93 14.96
CA THR A 65 -5.29 3.51 15.25
C THR A 65 -4.01 2.75 14.91
N PRO A 66 -3.76 1.56 15.52
CA PRO A 66 -2.57 0.78 15.20
C PRO A 66 -2.60 0.30 13.74
N CYS A 67 -1.49 0.51 13.04
CA CYS A 67 -1.26 0.10 11.67
C CYS A 67 -0.26 -1.05 11.60
N GLU A 68 -0.32 -1.84 10.55
CA GLU A 68 0.76 -2.76 10.16
C GLU A 68 1.75 -2.07 9.22
N ALA A 69 1.26 -1.17 8.37
CA ALA A 69 2.06 -0.31 7.52
C ALA A 69 1.37 1.03 7.28
N VAL A 70 2.14 2.02 6.85
CA VAL A 70 1.64 3.32 6.39
C VAL A 70 2.03 3.52 4.93
N GLU A 71 1.06 3.78 4.07
CA GLU A 71 1.32 4.16 2.69
C GLU A 71 1.25 5.67 2.53
N GLY A 72 2.27 6.24 1.89
CA GLY A 72 2.33 7.63 1.49
C GLY A 72 2.22 7.78 -0.01
N GLU A 73 1.26 8.57 -0.46
CA GLU A 73 1.16 9.00 -1.84
C GLU A 73 1.56 10.46 -2.00
N ARG A 74 2.08 10.75 -3.19
CA ARG A 74 2.53 12.07 -3.60
C ARG A 74 2.04 12.40 -5.00
N ARG A 75 1.83 13.69 -5.26
CA ARG A 75 1.67 14.24 -6.61
C ARG A 75 2.44 15.55 -6.78
N THR A 76 2.73 15.89 -8.01
CA THR A 76 3.12 17.24 -8.45
C THR A 76 1.89 17.96 -9.01
N ASP A 77 1.80 19.27 -8.80
CA ASP A 77 0.74 20.11 -9.36
C ASP A 77 -0.70 19.54 -9.18
N ALA A 78 -1.47 19.48 -10.27
CA ALA A 78 -2.80 18.89 -10.34
C ALA A 78 -2.80 17.43 -10.82
N GLU A 79 -1.65 16.76 -10.78
CA GLU A 79 -1.54 15.36 -11.20
C GLU A 79 -2.30 14.41 -10.25
N THR A 80 -2.42 13.16 -10.70
CA THR A 80 -2.96 12.07 -9.87
C THR A 80 -1.93 11.70 -8.80
N PHE A 81 -2.41 11.41 -7.59
CA PHE A 81 -1.57 10.82 -6.55
C PHE A 81 -1.01 9.47 -6.99
N ALA A 82 0.26 9.25 -6.69
CA ALA A 82 0.96 7.99 -6.91
C ALA A 82 1.71 7.59 -5.64
N LEU A 83 1.90 6.28 -5.44
CA LEU A 83 2.66 5.75 -4.32
C LEU A 83 4.08 6.32 -4.33
N ALA A 84 4.46 6.97 -3.24
CA ALA A 84 5.79 7.52 -3.02
C ALA A 84 6.60 6.62 -2.07
N PHE A 85 5.96 6.14 -1.00
CA PHE A 85 6.62 5.31 -0.01
C PHE A 85 5.64 4.40 0.75
N THR A 86 6.21 3.38 1.39
CA THR A 86 5.58 2.57 2.42
C THR A 86 6.51 2.56 3.63
N ALA A 87 5.96 2.83 4.81
CA ALA A 87 6.67 2.83 6.09
C ALA A 87 6.09 1.76 7.02
N GLU A 88 6.83 1.39 8.06
CA GLU A 88 6.36 0.43 9.06
C GLU A 88 5.18 1.02 9.84
N GLY A 89 4.28 0.16 10.32
CA GLY A 89 3.06 0.60 11.02
C GLY A 89 3.30 1.34 12.35
N THR A 90 4.54 1.35 12.85
CA THR A 90 4.97 2.13 14.02
C THR A 90 5.66 3.44 13.67
N ASP A 91 6.03 3.65 12.41
CA ASP A 91 6.71 4.86 11.96
C ASP A 91 5.73 6.04 11.95
N THR A 92 6.28 7.22 12.26
CA THR A 92 5.53 8.50 12.29
C THR A 92 6.18 9.57 11.42
N ASP A 93 7.23 9.19 10.70
CA ASP A 93 7.87 10.04 9.70
C ASP A 93 8.54 9.24 8.59
N HIS A 94 8.73 9.89 7.44
CA HIS A 94 9.48 9.35 6.31
C HIS A 94 10.25 10.47 5.62
N VAL A 95 11.47 10.16 5.16
CA VAL A 95 12.25 11.06 4.30
C VAL A 95 12.08 10.62 2.85
N ASP A 96 11.39 11.44 2.08
CA ASP A 96 11.20 11.23 0.65
C ASP A 96 12.38 11.82 -0.13
N GLU A 97 13.38 10.97 -0.38
CA GLU A 97 14.58 11.30 -1.17
C GLU A 97 14.29 11.47 -2.66
N GLY A 98 13.10 11.08 -3.12
CA GLY A 98 12.67 11.26 -4.51
C GLY A 98 12.02 12.61 -4.78
N ALA A 99 11.92 13.49 -3.77
CA ALA A 99 11.40 14.85 -3.90
C ALA A 99 12.54 15.79 -4.28
N ASN A 100 12.59 16.25 -5.55
CA ASN A 100 13.65 17.14 -6.02
C ASN A 100 13.29 18.61 -5.78
N GLU A 101 14.29 19.49 -5.81
CA GLU A 101 14.11 20.94 -5.78
C GLU A 101 13.22 21.49 -6.91
N ASP A 102 12.80 22.75 -6.75
CA ASP A 102 12.02 23.53 -7.72
C ASP A 102 10.65 22.95 -8.08
N GLN A 103 10.13 22.00 -7.30
CA GLN A 103 8.83 21.37 -7.50
C GLN A 103 8.06 21.25 -6.18
N ALA A 104 6.85 21.81 -6.16
CA ALA A 104 5.92 21.58 -5.06
C ALA A 104 5.32 20.17 -5.16
N TYR A 105 5.33 19.47 -4.04
CA TYR A 105 4.73 18.15 -3.87
C TYR A 105 3.60 18.22 -2.87
N THR A 106 2.51 17.50 -3.15
CA THR A 106 1.39 17.33 -2.21
C THR A 106 1.33 15.88 -1.75
N TYR A 107 1.22 15.67 -0.44
CA TYR A 107 1.19 14.35 0.19
C TYR A 107 -0.15 14.04 0.81
N ARG A 108 -0.42 12.74 0.92
CA ARG A 108 -1.42 12.13 1.80
C ARG A 108 -0.90 10.78 2.27
N VAL A 109 -1.34 10.34 3.44
CA VAL A 109 -0.99 9.03 4.00
C VAL A 109 -2.24 8.25 4.39
N ARG A 110 -2.14 6.93 4.44
CA ARG A 110 -3.19 6.05 4.98
C ARG A 110 -2.59 4.88 5.76
N CYS A 111 -3.39 4.34 6.65
CA CYS A 111 -3.04 3.18 7.47
C CYS A 111 -3.45 1.90 6.73
N LEU A 112 -2.60 0.86 6.79
CA LEU A 112 -2.90 -0.48 6.32
C LEU A 112 -2.95 -1.47 7.48
N ARG A 113 -3.87 -2.43 7.42
CA ARG A 113 -3.97 -3.57 8.35
C ARG A 113 -4.54 -4.78 7.61
N GLY A 114 -3.73 -5.78 7.30
CA GLY A 114 -4.12 -6.90 6.46
C GLY A 114 -4.54 -6.45 5.06
N GLU A 115 -5.74 -6.84 4.64
CA GLU A 115 -6.33 -6.42 3.36
C GLU A 115 -7.11 -5.09 3.46
N ASP A 116 -7.26 -4.55 4.67
CA ASP A 116 -7.98 -3.30 4.93
C ASP A 116 -7.05 -2.09 4.84
N ALA A 117 -7.60 -0.98 4.35
CA ALA A 117 -6.95 0.33 4.31
C ALA A 117 -7.90 1.39 4.86
N SER A 118 -7.38 2.35 5.63
CA SER A 118 -8.19 3.50 6.05
C SER A 118 -8.42 4.47 4.90
N ASP A 119 -9.32 5.42 5.14
CA ASP A 119 -9.38 6.65 4.34
C ASP A 119 -8.03 7.37 4.34
N TRP A 120 -7.85 8.23 3.34
CA TRP A 120 -6.67 9.08 3.25
C TRP A 120 -6.72 10.19 4.31
N SER A 121 -5.55 10.57 4.82
CA SER A 121 -5.36 11.75 5.66
C SER A 121 -5.77 13.06 4.96
N ASN A 122 -5.70 14.16 5.72
CA ASN A 122 -5.57 15.49 5.12
C ASN A 122 -4.34 15.57 4.20
N THR A 123 -4.33 16.55 3.30
CA THR A 123 -3.20 16.81 2.40
C THR A 123 -2.37 18.00 2.87
N LEU A 124 -1.06 17.89 2.75
CA LEU A 124 -0.12 19.00 2.94
C LEU A 124 0.84 19.09 1.76
N SER A 125 1.31 20.30 1.47
CA SER A 125 2.20 20.55 0.35
C SER A 125 3.46 21.30 0.78
N ALA A 126 4.59 20.94 0.17
CA ALA A 126 5.87 21.60 0.38
C ALA A 126 6.75 21.49 -0.87
N ASN A 127 7.78 22.33 -0.96
CA ASN A 127 8.81 22.29 -1.99
C ASN A 127 10.17 22.15 -1.31
N PRO A 128 11.03 21.17 -1.68
CA PRO A 128 12.42 21.15 -1.26
C PRO A 128 13.15 22.44 -1.63
N PHE A 129 14.20 22.78 -0.87
CA PHE A 129 15.07 23.89 -1.22
C PHE A 129 16.45 23.39 -1.66
N LEU A 130 17.08 24.19 -2.51
CA LEU A 130 18.51 24.11 -2.78
C LEU A 130 19.28 24.75 -1.62
N GLU A 131 20.35 24.09 -1.17
CA GLU A 131 21.35 24.66 -0.25
C GLU A 131 22.07 25.89 -0.83
#